data_AF-A0A3N5MGG7-F1
#
_entry.id   AF-A0A3N5MGG7-F1
#
_cell.length_a   1.000
_cell.length_b   1.000
_cell.length_c   1.000
_cell.angle_alpha   90.00
_cell.angle_beta   90.00
_cell.angle_gamma   90.00
#
_symmetry.space_group_name_H-M   'P 1'
#
loop_
_entity.id
_entity.type
_entity.pdbx_description
1 polymer ?
#
loop_
_entity_poly.entity_id
_entity_poly.type
_entity_poly.pdbx_seq_one_letter_code
_entity_poly.pdbx_strand_id
1 'polypeptide(L)'
;MLALLAMVAFATQGAAQRKKQAAPPPVAKETPLSKVEEVKREQQPGAKESVQADVSARTVAVTSSFSGTEIVIFGAVDNSQQPSAESGYYDIVIVVEGVPGRQVVRRKSNVAGLWLNTSSATFDLVPSYYAIASTRPIDEIAPEEFRASHGMGFQHLRFPPAFGQAQALSTEDVKEFREAIIHLKQKQ
;
A
#
# COMPACT_ATOMS: atom_id res chain seq x y z
N MET A 1 11.41 -16.01 17.52
CA MET A 1 10.23 -16.75 18.04
C MET A 1 9.04 -16.24 17.25
N LEU A 2 8.66 -16.84 16.12
CA LEU A 2 8.09 -18.18 15.86
C LEU A 2 6.72 -18.40 16.53
N ALA A 3 5.74 -18.78 15.69
CA ALA A 3 4.38 -19.34 15.89
C ALA A 3 3.34 -18.44 15.17
N LEU A 4 2.68 -18.80 14.05
CA LEU A 4 2.06 -20.04 13.54
C LEU A 4 0.95 -20.61 14.46
N LEU A 5 -0.31 -20.51 14.00
CA LEU A 5 -1.47 -21.46 14.05
C LEU A 5 -2.78 -20.64 13.97
N ALA A 6 -3.68 -20.81 12.99
CA ALA A 6 -4.58 -21.93 12.66
C ALA A 6 -6.02 -21.74 13.19
N MET A 7 -6.93 -21.58 12.22
CA MET A 7 -8.28 -22.14 12.04
C MET A 7 -9.03 -22.72 13.26
N VAL A 8 -10.29 -22.27 13.46
CA VAL A 8 -11.37 -23.07 14.05
C VAL A 8 -12.69 -22.80 13.32
N ALA A 9 -13.29 -23.87 12.82
CA ALA A 9 -14.65 -23.92 12.29
C ALA A 9 -15.64 -24.28 13.40
N PHE A 10 -16.89 -23.82 13.29
CA PHE A 10 -18.03 -24.44 13.97
C PHE A 10 -19.23 -24.48 13.03
N ALA A 11 -19.74 -25.69 12.82
CA ALA A 11 -21.03 -26.00 12.23
C ALA A 11 -21.99 -26.42 13.36
N THR A 12 -23.26 -26.03 13.27
CA THR A 12 -24.36 -26.59 14.05
C THR A 12 -25.57 -26.89 13.16
N GLN A 13 -26.17 -28.05 13.43
CA GLN A 13 -27.07 -28.84 12.59
C GLN A 13 -28.52 -28.31 12.50
N GLY A 14 -29.18 -28.65 11.38
CA GLY A 14 -30.65 -28.68 11.24
C GLY A 14 -31.09 -30.05 10.71
N ALA A 15 -32.08 -30.66 11.37
CA ALA A 15 -32.46 -32.06 11.23
C ALA A 15 -33.47 -32.36 10.11
N ALA A 16 -33.26 -33.53 9.49
CA ALA A 16 -34.21 -34.56 9.04
C ALA A 16 -35.52 -34.19 8.30
N GLN A 17 -35.62 -34.66 7.05
CA GLN A 17 -36.74 -35.51 6.61
C GLN A 17 -36.28 -36.59 5.62
N ARG A 18 -36.69 -37.83 5.91
CA ARG A 18 -36.30 -39.09 5.25
C ARG A 18 -37.44 -39.51 4.30
N LYS A 19 -37.17 -39.71 3.00
CA LYS A 19 -38.12 -40.36 2.09
C LYS A 19 -37.41 -41.28 1.08
N LYS A 20 -37.70 -42.58 1.23
CA LYS A 20 -37.53 -43.75 0.33
C LYS A 20 -36.14 -44.01 -0.28
N GLN A 21 -35.52 -45.05 0.27
CA GLN A 21 -34.29 -45.69 -0.18
C GLN A 21 -34.59 -46.69 -1.31
N ALA A 22 -33.93 -46.51 -2.46
CA ALA A 22 -33.77 -47.52 -3.51
C ALA A 22 -32.41 -48.21 -3.32
N ALA A 23 -32.34 -49.49 -3.69
CA ALA A 23 -31.17 -50.36 -3.51
C ALA A 23 -29.88 -49.81 -4.15
N PRO A 24 -28.69 -50.12 -3.59
CA PRO A 24 -27.42 -49.55 -4.05
C PRO A 24 -26.97 -50.12 -5.40
N PRO A 25 -26.42 -49.31 -6.32
CA PRO A 25 -25.66 -49.80 -7.45
C PRO A 25 -24.35 -50.45 -6.96
N PRO A 26 -23.77 -51.42 -7.71
CA PRO A 26 -22.62 -52.17 -7.28
C PRO A 26 -21.41 -51.26 -7.07
N VAL A 27 -20.66 -51.54 -6.00
CA VAL A 27 -19.40 -50.88 -5.62
C VAL A 27 -18.45 -50.87 -6.81
N ALA A 28 -18.38 -49.74 -7.51
CA ALA A 28 -17.29 -49.42 -8.42
C ALA A 28 -16.08 -49.06 -7.57
N LYS A 29 -15.04 -49.88 -7.71
CA LYS A 29 -13.75 -49.76 -7.04
C LYS A 29 -13.22 -48.33 -7.18
N GLU A 30 -12.68 -47.82 -6.08
CA GLU A 30 -11.97 -46.55 -6.01
C GLU A 30 -10.89 -46.50 -7.10
N THR A 31 -11.11 -45.67 -8.12
CA THR A 31 -10.04 -45.24 -9.01
C THR A 31 -9.23 -44.21 -8.24
N PRO A 32 -7.92 -44.41 -8.02
CA PRO A 32 -7.10 -43.42 -7.33
C PRO A 32 -7.18 -42.10 -8.08
N LEU A 33 -7.54 -41.05 -7.32
CA LEU A 33 -7.55 -39.66 -7.76
C LEU A 33 -6.31 -39.39 -8.60
N SER A 34 -6.58 -39.14 -9.86
CA SER A 34 -5.68 -38.63 -10.88
C SER A 34 -4.81 -37.53 -10.25
N LYS A 35 -3.51 -37.78 -10.24
CA LYS A 35 -2.40 -36.83 -10.27
C LYS A 35 -2.89 -35.39 -10.40
N VAL A 36 -2.63 -34.56 -9.38
CA VAL A 36 -2.59 -33.10 -9.55
C VAL A 36 -1.53 -32.87 -10.62
N GLU A 37 -1.97 -32.67 -11.86
CA GLU A 37 -1.10 -32.23 -12.94
C GLU A 37 -0.66 -30.83 -12.57
N GLU A 38 0.56 -30.76 -12.05
CA GLU A 38 1.35 -29.55 -12.04
C GLU A 38 1.40 -29.05 -13.49
N VAL A 39 0.54 -28.09 -13.80
CA VAL A 39 0.52 -27.40 -15.09
C VAL A 39 1.84 -26.65 -15.18
N LYS A 40 2.85 -27.33 -15.71
CA LYS A 40 4.09 -26.71 -16.17
C LYS A 40 3.68 -25.80 -17.33
N ARG A 41 3.41 -24.54 -17.01
CA ARG A 41 3.22 -23.49 -18.01
C ARG A 41 4.51 -23.43 -18.81
N GLU A 42 4.49 -23.90 -20.04
CA GLU A 42 5.60 -23.70 -20.97
C GLU A 42 5.73 -22.20 -21.19
N GLN A 43 6.70 -21.57 -20.51
CA GLN A 43 7.10 -20.21 -20.77
C GLN A 43 7.55 -20.14 -22.23
N GLN A 44 6.82 -19.39 -23.05
CA GLN A 44 7.19 -19.17 -24.43
C GLN A 44 8.50 -18.35 -24.46
N PRO A 45 9.60 -18.87 -25.03
CA PRO A 45 10.88 -18.17 -25.00
C PRO A 45 10.74 -16.84 -25.76
N GLY A 46 11.00 -15.72 -25.06
CA GLY A 46 10.95 -14.37 -25.65
C GLY A 46 9.68 -13.57 -25.37
N ALA A 47 8.72 -14.07 -24.59
CA ALA A 47 7.59 -13.27 -24.14
C ALA A 47 8.05 -12.22 -23.11
N LYS A 48 7.78 -10.94 -23.37
CA LYS A 48 8.11 -9.83 -22.47
C LYS A 48 7.26 -9.93 -21.20
N GLU A 49 7.89 -9.74 -20.04
CA GLU A 49 7.16 -9.64 -18.77
C GLU A 49 6.21 -8.43 -18.79
N SER A 50 5.01 -8.61 -18.24
CA SER A 50 4.06 -7.53 -18.01
C SER A 50 3.45 -7.63 -16.62
N VAL A 51 3.22 -6.49 -15.99
CA VAL A 51 2.63 -6.42 -14.65
C VAL A 51 1.19 -5.93 -14.77
N GLN A 52 0.27 -6.65 -14.15
CA GLN A 52 -1.12 -6.22 -13.97
C GLN A 52 -1.36 -6.01 -12.48
N ALA A 53 -2.06 -4.93 -12.12
CA ALA A 53 -2.42 -4.65 -10.74
C ALA A 53 -3.81 -4.02 -10.68
N ASP A 54 -4.55 -4.33 -9.61
CA ASP A 54 -5.83 -3.71 -9.29
C ASP A 54 -6.01 -3.59 -7.77
N VAL A 55 -7.05 -2.87 -7.38
CA VAL A 55 -7.40 -2.57 -5.99
C VAL A 55 -8.86 -2.93 -5.72
N SER A 56 -9.15 -3.40 -4.50
CA SER A 56 -10.52 -3.74 -4.10
C SER A 56 -11.48 -2.55 -4.12
N ALA A 57 -10.96 -1.33 -3.97
CA ALA A 57 -11.72 -0.09 -4.05
C ALA A 57 -10.91 0.99 -4.76
N ARG A 58 -11.42 1.49 -5.89
CA ARG A 58 -10.78 2.56 -6.67
C ARG A 58 -11.13 3.97 -6.17
N THR A 59 -12.21 4.10 -5.41
CA THR A 59 -12.68 5.37 -4.84
C THR A 59 -13.18 5.14 -3.42
N VAL A 60 -12.71 5.96 -2.48
CA VAL A 60 -13.14 5.94 -1.08
C VAL A 60 -13.73 7.30 -0.75
N ALA A 61 -15.02 7.32 -0.39
CA ALA A 61 -15.69 8.54 0.06
C ALA A 61 -15.42 8.77 1.55
N VAL A 62 -14.83 9.91 1.90
CA VAL A 62 -14.58 10.32 3.28
C VAL A 62 -15.68 11.29 3.72
N THR A 63 -16.58 10.81 4.58
CA THR A 63 -17.67 11.62 5.18
C THR A 63 -17.39 11.88 6.67
N SER A 64 -18.23 12.69 7.32
CA SER A 64 -18.12 12.98 8.76
C SER A 64 -18.19 11.75 9.67
N SER A 65 -18.74 10.64 9.18
CA SER A 65 -18.86 9.37 9.91
C SER A 65 -17.86 8.31 9.43
N PHE A 66 -16.82 8.69 8.67
CA PHE A 66 -15.83 7.75 8.17
C PHE A 66 -14.92 7.24 9.31
N SER A 67 -14.86 5.93 9.49
CA SER A 67 -14.05 5.27 10.54
C SER A 67 -12.83 4.53 9.98
N GLY A 68 -12.46 4.75 8.71
CA GLY A 68 -11.44 3.98 8.00
C GLY A 68 -12.03 3.03 6.97
N THR A 69 -11.19 2.56 6.06
CA THR A 69 -11.49 1.46 5.13
C THR A 69 -10.24 0.62 4.95
N GLU A 70 -10.44 -0.66 4.68
CA GLU A 70 -9.37 -1.56 4.26
C GLU A 70 -9.35 -1.59 2.73
N ILE A 71 -8.15 -1.51 2.14
CA ILE A 71 -7.93 -1.61 0.69
C ILE A 71 -7.00 -2.78 0.46
N VAL A 72 -7.42 -3.72 -0.39
CA VAL A 72 -6.60 -4.85 -0.82
C VAL A 72 -6.03 -4.52 -2.19
N ILE A 73 -4.71 -4.57 -2.32
CA ILE A 73 -3.99 -4.38 -3.57
C ILE A 73 -3.52 -5.76 -4.02
N PHE A 74 -3.77 -6.10 -5.27
CA PHE A 74 -3.39 -7.38 -5.85
C PHE A 74 -2.89 -7.19 -7.27
N GLY A 75 -2.05 -8.12 -7.71
CA GLY A 75 -1.48 -8.07 -9.04
C GLY A 75 -0.82 -9.38 -9.43
N ALA A 76 -0.45 -9.47 -10.70
CA ALA A 76 0.24 -10.62 -11.27
C ALA A 76 1.28 -10.15 -12.29
N VAL A 77 2.33 -10.95 -12.45
CA VAL A 77 3.34 -10.77 -13.49
C VAL A 77 3.12 -11.85 -14.55
N ASP A 78 2.68 -11.44 -15.74
CA ASP A 78 2.59 -12.34 -16.89
C ASP A 78 3.98 -12.62 -17.44
N ASN A 79 4.19 -13.84 -17.94
CA ASN A 79 5.50 -14.32 -18.43
C ASN A 79 6.63 -14.22 -17.40
N SER A 80 6.28 -14.27 -16.11
CA SER A 80 7.22 -14.12 -15.01
C SER A 80 8.38 -15.11 -15.10
N GLN A 81 9.60 -14.58 -14.95
CA GLN A 81 10.84 -15.37 -14.77
C GLN A 81 11.00 -15.91 -13.34
N GLN A 82 10.07 -15.59 -12.43
CA GLN A 82 10.12 -16.01 -11.04
C GLN A 82 9.98 -17.54 -10.93
N PRO A 83 10.97 -18.25 -10.34
CA PRO A 83 10.92 -19.72 -10.24
C PRO A 83 9.81 -20.24 -9.32
N SER A 84 9.51 -19.51 -8.24
CA SER A 84 8.43 -19.82 -7.30
C SER A 84 8.00 -18.56 -6.57
N ALA A 85 6.75 -18.49 -6.08
CA ALA A 85 6.21 -17.33 -5.37
C ALA A 85 7.07 -16.89 -4.15
N GLU A 86 7.75 -17.85 -3.52
CA GLU A 86 8.58 -17.64 -2.32
C GLU A 86 10.00 -17.16 -2.64
N SER A 87 10.42 -17.16 -3.91
CA SER A 87 11.80 -16.83 -4.28
C SER A 87 12.16 -15.36 -4.09
N GLY A 88 11.19 -14.48 -3.83
CA GLY A 88 11.41 -13.04 -3.64
C GLY A 88 12.06 -12.36 -4.85
N TYR A 89 11.80 -12.85 -6.06
CA TYR A 89 12.47 -12.37 -7.28
C TYR A 89 12.11 -10.92 -7.63
N TYR A 90 10.91 -10.48 -7.26
CA TYR A 90 10.47 -9.10 -7.45
C TYR A 90 10.27 -8.41 -6.11
N ASP A 91 10.59 -7.12 -6.11
CA ASP A 91 10.21 -6.21 -5.05
C ASP A 91 8.96 -5.43 -5.41
N ILE A 92 8.15 -5.17 -4.40
CA ILE A 92 6.90 -4.42 -4.55
C ILE A 92 7.00 -3.18 -3.68
N VAL A 93 6.66 -2.03 -4.26
CA VAL A 93 6.50 -0.76 -3.55
C VAL A 93 5.09 -0.25 -3.82
N ILE A 94 4.37 0.05 -2.74
CA ILE A 94 3.03 0.62 -2.76
C ILE A 94 3.13 2.02 -2.16
N VAL A 95 2.72 3.03 -2.92
CA VAL A 95 2.60 4.41 -2.45
C VAL A 95 1.13 4.79 -2.42
N VAL A 96 0.64 5.23 -1.26
CA VAL A 96 -0.72 5.73 -1.10
C VAL A 96 -0.66 7.23 -0.86
N GLU A 97 -1.26 8.00 -1.77
CA GLU A 97 -1.34 9.46 -1.67
C GLU A 97 -2.81 9.90 -1.61
N GLY A 98 -3.14 10.73 -0.61
CA GLY A 98 -4.44 11.38 -0.50
C GLY A 98 -4.52 12.65 -1.35
N VAL A 99 -5.72 13.19 -1.53
CA VAL A 99 -5.95 14.42 -2.32
C VAL A 99 -4.99 15.53 -1.83
N PRO A 100 -4.20 16.13 -2.73
CA PRO A 100 -3.28 17.20 -2.36
C PRO A 100 -4.05 18.49 -2.05
N GLY A 101 -3.52 19.26 -1.08
CA GLY A 101 -4.15 20.48 -0.61
C GLY A 101 -3.16 21.52 -0.14
N ARG A 102 -3.71 22.67 0.26
CA ARG A 102 -2.95 23.77 0.85
C ARG A 102 -2.78 23.54 2.35
N GLN A 103 -1.55 23.64 2.85
CA GLN A 103 -1.24 23.49 4.27
C GLN A 103 -0.48 24.71 4.80
N VAL A 104 -0.90 25.21 5.96
CA VAL A 104 -0.21 26.29 6.70
C VAL A 104 0.62 25.68 7.82
N VAL A 105 1.92 25.92 7.79
CA VAL A 105 2.89 25.48 8.80
C VAL A 105 3.24 26.66 9.68
N ARG A 106 3.33 26.43 11.00
CA ARG A 106 3.64 27.49 11.97
C ARG A 106 4.84 27.09 12.82
N ARG A 107 5.81 27.99 12.94
CA ARG A 107 6.95 27.84 13.85
C ARG A 107 6.54 28.37 15.22
N LYS A 108 6.64 27.53 16.23
CA LYS A 108 6.38 27.88 17.62
C LYS A 108 7.73 28.10 18.31
N SER A 109 7.92 29.25 18.95
CA SER A 109 9.13 29.56 19.69
C SER A 109 8.80 30.12 21.07
N ASN A 110 9.73 30.00 22.01
CA ASN A 110 9.58 30.54 23.35
C ASN A 110 10.12 31.98 23.35
N VAL A 111 9.24 32.95 23.60
CA VAL A 111 9.57 34.37 23.68
C VAL A 111 9.19 34.84 25.08
N ALA A 112 10.19 35.26 25.86
CA ALA A 112 10.00 35.72 27.24
C ALA A 112 9.22 34.72 28.13
N GLY A 113 9.48 33.42 28.00
CA GLY A 113 8.81 32.36 28.77
C GLY A 113 7.48 31.89 28.19
N LEU A 114 6.94 32.58 27.17
CA LEU A 114 5.68 32.23 26.53
C LEU A 114 5.92 31.54 25.20
N TRP A 115 5.15 30.49 24.94
CA TRP A 115 5.19 29.84 23.64
C TRP A 115 4.25 30.51 22.65
N LEU A 116 4.81 31.11 21.62
CA LEU A 116 4.07 31.87 20.61
C LEU A 116 4.36 31.32 19.20
N ASN A 117 3.39 31.42 18.31
CA ASN A 117 3.61 31.16 16.89
C ASN A 117 4.28 32.40 16.29
N THR A 118 5.59 32.34 16.06
CA THR A 118 6.38 33.52 15.65
C THR A 118 6.50 33.67 14.13
N SER A 119 6.31 32.60 13.38
CA SER A 119 6.30 32.66 11.92
C SER A 119 5.40 31.57 11.34
N SER A 120 4.98 31.77 10.08
CA SER A 120 4.16 30.81 9.35
C SER A 120 4.49 30.83 7.87
N ALA A 121 4.37 29.67 7.23
CA ALA A 121 4.50 29.52 5.79
C ALA A 121 3.34 28.69 5.24
N THR A 122 2.91 29.01 4.02
CA THR A 122 1.85 28.25 3.33
C THR A 122 2.44 27.48 2.16
N PHE A 123 2.09 26.21 2.04
CA PHE A 123 2.52 25.31 0.98
C PHE A 123 1.32 24.75 0.22
N ASP A 124 1.48 24.59 -1.09
CA ASP A 124 0.53 23.93 -1.98
C ASP A 124 0.98 22.50 -2.29
N LEU A 125 0.06 21.70 -2.83
CA LEU A 125 0.29 20.30 -3.22
C LEU A 125 0.77 19.38 -2.07
N VAL A 126 0.40 19.69 -0.83
CA VAL A 126 0.73 18.83 0.31
C VAL A 126 -0.32 17.73 0.40
N PRO A 127 0.04 16.44 0.33
CA PRO A 127 -0.92 15.35 0.37
C PRO A 127 -1.62 15.30 1.73
N SER A 128 -2.93 15.07 1.69
CA SER A 128 -3.72 14.87 2.91
C SER A 128 -3.27 13.63 3.69
N TYR A 129 -2.88 12.58 2.97
CA TYR A 129 -2.33 11.33 3.51
C TYR A 129 -1.17 10.85 2.64
N TYR A 130 -0.14 10.26 3.25
CA TYR A 130 0.95 9.63 2.52
C TYR A 130 1.46 8.41 3.29
N ALA A 131 1.49 7.25 2.63
CA ALA A 131 2.07 6.04 3.20
C ALA A 131 2.83 5.27 2.13
N ILE A 132 3.87 4.56 2.57
CA ILE A 132 4.64 3.68 1.72
C ILE A 132 4.78 2.32 2.37
N ALA A 133 4.54 1.27 1.60
CA ALA A 133 4.78 -0.12 2.00
C ALA A 133 5.66 -0.78 0.95
N SER A 134 6.66 -1.53 1.40
CA SER A 134 7.58 -2.21 0.50
C SER A 134 8.04 -3.56 1.05
N THR A 135 8.44 -4.46 0.16
CA THR A 135 8.97 -5.79 0.51
C THR A 135 10.35 -5.75 1.17
N ARG A 136 11.14 -4.73 0.83
CA ARG A 136 12.47 -4.42 1.36
C ARG A 136 12.62 -2.91 1.59
N PRO A 137 13.67 -2.43 2.28
CA PRO A 137 13.96 -1.00 2.37
C PRO A 137 14.05 -0.38 0.97
N ILE A 138 13.36 0.75 0.77
CA ILE A 138 13.17 1.31 -0.57
C ILE A 138 14.46 1.83 -1.21
N ASP A 139 15.43 2.22 -0.40
CA ASP A 139 16.81 2.54 -0.79
C ASP A 139 17.57 1.34 -1.35
N GLU A 140 17.17 0.11 -1.02
CA GLU A 140 17.71 -1.12 -1.61
C GLU A 140 16.93 -1.64 -2.82
N ILE A 141 15.71 -1.12 -3.04
CA ILE A 141 14.86 -1.51 -4.18
C ILE A 141 15.16 -0.63 -5.40
N ALA A 142 15.28 0.68 -5.20
CA ALA A 142 15.43 1.63 -6.29
C ALA A 142 16.42 2.76 -5.96
N PRO A 143 17.20 3.22 -6.95
CA PRO A 143 18.12 4.33 -6.77
C PRO A 143 17.37 5.63 -6.48
N GLU A 144 18.06 6.61 -5.88
CA GLU A 144 17.46 7.86 -5.43
C GLU A 144 16.79 8.63 -6.57
N GLU A 145 17.37 8.63 -7.77
CA GLU A 145 16.83 9.32 -8.94
C GLU A 145 15.50 8.72 -9.39
N PHE A 146 15.39 7.38 -9.37
CA PHE A 146 14.16 6.68 -9.68
C PHE A 146 13.09 6.96 -8.62
N ARG A 147 13.48 6.97 -7.34
CA ARG A 147 12.56 7.35 -6.26
C ARG A 147 12.10 8.79 -6.34
N ALA A 148 13.01 9.70 -6.67
CA ALA A 148 12.72 11.12 -6.81
C ALA A 148 11.73 11.42 -7.95
N SER A 149 11.91 10.74 -9.08
CA SER A 149 11.03 10.87 -10.25
C SER A 149 9.64 10.27 -10.05
N HIS A 150 9.52 9.26 -9.18
CA HIS A 150 8.24 8.57 -8.90
C HIS A 150 7.62 8.96 -7.55
N GLY A 151 8.13 9.99 -6.87
CA GLY A 151 7.57 10.45 -5.59
C GLY A 151 7.63 9.41 -4.46
N MET A 152 8.62 8.51 -4.52
CA MET A 152 8.76 7.42 -3.56
C MET A 152 9.61 7.81 -2.35
N GLY A 153 8.94 8.04 -1.24
CA GLY A 153 9.47 8.63 -0.02
C GLY A 153 9.03 10.08 0.13
N PHE A 154 8.59 10.45 1.33
CA PHE A 154 8.02 11.76 1.62
C PHE A 154 8.99 12.93 1.32
N GLN A 155 10.29 12.69 1.42
CA GLN A 155 11.36 13.62 1.08
C GLN A 155 11.46 13.95 -0.42
N HIS A 156 10.88 13.12 -1.30
CA HIS A 156 10.91 13.34 -2.74
C HIS A 156 9.68 14.11 -3.24
N LEU A 157 8.63 14.21 -2.41
CA LEU A 157 7.44 14.98 -2.72
C LEU A 157 7.75 16.48 -2.84
N ARG A 158 7.06 17.14 -3.78
CA ARG A 158 7.23 18.55 -4.06
C ARG A 158 6.09 19.34 -3.42
N PHE A 159 6.44 20.16 -2.43
CA PHE A 159 5.53 21.10 -1.78
C PHE A 159 6.02 22.50 -2.14
N PRO A 160 5.52 23.12 -3.22
CA PRO A 160 5.87 24.51 -3.51
C PRO A 160 5.26 25.43 -2.44
N PRO A 161 5.97 26.47 -1.99
CA PRO A 161 5.35 27.56 -1.25
C PRO A 161 4.21 28.17 -2.08
N ALA A 162 3.11 28.54 -1.42
CA ALA A 162 2.00 29.19 -2.08
C ALA A 162 2.44 30.51 -2.74
N PHE A 163 1.69 30.94 -3.76
CA PHE A 163 2.00 32.18 -4.48
C PHE A 163 2.20 33.37 -3.53
N GLY A 164 3.28 34.13 -3.72
CA GLY A 164 3.66 35.27 -2.86
C GLY A 164 4.42 34.89 -1.57
N GLN A 165 4.36 33.64 -1.11
CA GLN A 165 5.16 33.17 0.04
C GLN A 165 6.62 32.95 -0.36
N ALA A 166 6.87 32.47 -1.59
CA ALA A 166 8.21 32.21 -2.10
C ALA A 166 9.10 33.46 -2.17
N GLN A 167 8.51 34.65 -2.32
CA GLN A 167 9.24 35.93 -2.30
C GLN A 167 9.39 36.53 -0.90
N ALA A 168 8.55 36.10 0.05
CA ALA A 168 8.53 36.63 1.41
C ALA A 168 9.44 35.85 2.39
N LEU A 169 9.84 34.63 2.02
CA LEU A 169 10.67 33.73 2.84
C LEU A 169 12.08 33.62 2.26
N SER A 170 13.07 33.48 3.13
CA SER A 170 14.41 33.08 2.71
C SER A 170 14.43 31.63 2.21
N THR A 171 15.42 31.27 1.40
CA THR A 171 15.61 29.88 0.93
C THR A 171 15.76 28.92 2.12
N GLU A 172 16.44 29.38 3.17
CA GLU A 172 16.66 28.66 4.42
C GLU A 172 15.34 28.44 5.17
N ASP A 173 14.49 29.46 5.28
CA ASP A 173 13.17 29.33 5.92
C ASP A 173 12.28 28.35 5.15
N VAL A 174 12.25 28.43 3.82
CA VAL A 174 11.48 27.49 2.99
C VAL A 174 11.93 26.05 3.23
N LYS A 175 13.24 25.81 3.31
CA LYS A 175 13.80 24.49 3.60
C LYS A 175 13.38 24.00 4.98
N GLU A 176 13.51 24.82 6.03
CA GLU A 176 13.14 24.45 7.39
C GLU A 176 11.64 24.12 7.51
N PHE A 177 10.78 24.99 6.96
CA PHE A 177 9.34 24.73 6.97
C PHE A 177 8.98 23.47 6.20
N ARG A 178 9.66 23.20 5.07
CA ARG A 178 9.47 21.96 4.32
C ARG A 178 9.85 20.75 5.16
N GLU A 179 11.03 20.73 5.78
CA GLU A 179 11.47 19.64 6.66
C GLU A 179 10.50 19.44 7.83
N ALA A 180 9.96 20.52 8.38
CA ALA A 180 8.93 20.44 9.41
C ALA A 180 7.63 19.77 8.92
N ILE A 181 7.17 20.03 7.70
CA ILE A 181 6.02 19.30 7.11
C ILE A 181 6.32 17.82 7.06
N ILE A 182 7.49 17.45 6.55
CA ILE A 182 7.92 16.05 6.39
C ILE A 182 7.87 15.34 7.74
N HIS A 183 8.49 15.95 8.75
CA HIS A 183 8.55 15.39 10.09
C HIS A 183 7.18 15.29 10.76
N LEU A 184 6.30 16.28 10.58
CA LEU A 184 4.94 16.25 11.13
C LEU A 184 4.09 15.15 10.47
N LYS A 185 4.25 14.95 9.16
CA LYS A 185 3.49 13.96 8.39
C LYS A 185 3.93 12.53 8.66
N GLN A 186 5.21 12.31 8.95
CA GLN A 186 5.74 11.00 9.36
C GLN A 186 5.27 10.55 10.76
N LYS A 187 4.82 11.48 11.61
CA LYS A 187 4.32 11.18 12.96
C LYS A 187 2.82 10.88 13.03
N GLN A 188 2.09 11.15 11.94
CA GLN A 188 0.66 10.89 11.84
C GLN A 188 0.41 9.46 11.40
#